data_AF-A0A139W9P4-F1
#
_entry.id   AF-A0A139W9P4-F1
#
_cell.length_a   1.000
_cell.length_b   1.000
_cell.length_c   1.000
_cell.angle_alpha   90.00
_cell.angle_beta   90.00
_cell.angle_gamma   90.00
#
_symmetry.space_group_name_H-M   'P 1'
#
loop_
_entity.id
_entity.type
_entity.pdbx_description
1 polymer ?
#
loop_
_entity_poly.entity_id
_entity_poly.type
_entity_poly.pdbx_seq_one_letter_code
_entity_poly.pdbx_strand_id
1 'polypeptide(L)'
;PYKPGEIKVLDNYKENIKWVCDSCRIRPSQEEAMRHLIDIVRSTVSGVTNQIVQTNNKIQQRTHRCHHKPRKRKPDELQDKKPETSQSLNQRNDEKEKDIRTKVAKKSKQDVITGTARVDEADGFRGARKMGWLFVGRATSTTTEDKVSNYLKQLHPDEHFTVEELPKHINNKSQNKSFKVGLRFELVEEMMKPESWPENLTIQRFKFFSKTPTNR
;
A
#
# COMPACT_ATOMS: atom_id res chain seq x y z
N PRO A 1 26.85 -5.45 -28.22
CA PRO A 1 26.05 -6.39 -29.04
C PRO A 1 24.56 -6.29 -28.66
N TYR A 2 23.75 -5.76 -29.57
CA TYR A 2 22.33 -5.46 -29.37
C TYR A 2 21.43 -6.65 -29.71
N LYS A 3 20.31 -6.81 -28.99
CA LYS A 3 19.33 -7.87 -29.23
C LYS A 3 18.42 -7.49 -30.41
N PRO A 4 18.15 -8.40 -31.36
CA PRO A 4 17.18 -8.14 -32.42
C PRO A 4 15.76 -8.00 -31.84
N GLY A 5 15.08 -6.89 -32.15
CA GLY A 5 13.64 -6.70 -31.87
C GLY A 5 13.25 -5.57 -30.91
N GLU A 6 14.19 -4.76 -30.42
CA GLU A 6 13.88 -3.66 -29.50
C GLU A 6 13.62 -2.34 -30.27
N ILE A 7 12.35 -1.93 -30.40
CA ILE A 7 11.98 -0.64 -30.99
C ILE A 7 11.98 0.42 -29.87
N LYS A 8 12.94 1.35 -29.90
CA LYS A 8 12.89 2.55 -29.05
C LYS A 8 12.22 3.69 -29.78
N VAL A 9 11.12 4.19 -29.22
CA VAL A 9 10.53 5.48 -29.60
C VAL A 9 11.43 6.55 -28.99
N LEU A 10 12.21 7.23 -29.83
CA LEU A 10 12.98 8.40 -29.42
C LEU A 10 12.02 9.60 -29.39
N ASP A 11 11.63 10.02 -28.19
CA ASP A 11 10.94 11.28 -27.97
C ASP A 11 11.90 12.44 -28.28
N ASN A 12 11.89 12.90 -29.53
CA ASN A 12 12.46 14.20 -29.88
C ASN A 12 11.40 14.96 -30.67
N TYR A 13 10.60 15.75 -29.94
CA TYR A 13 9.61 16.66 -30.48
C TYR A 13 10.31 17.83 -31.18
N LYS A 14 10.67 17.62 -32.44
CA LYS A 14 10.63 18.57 -33.57
C LYS A 14 11.56 18.04 -34.66
N GLU A 15 11.02 18.01 -35.87
CA GLU A 15 11.65 17.65 -37.15
C GLU A 15 11.61 16.16 -37.54
N ASN A 16 10.69 15.87 -38.48
CA ASN A 16 10.64 14.71 -39.37
C ASN A 16 10.81 13.32 -38.73
N ILE A 17 9.68 12.70 -38.39
CA ILE A 17 9.62 11.28 -38.03
C ILE A 17 10.02 10.44 -39.25
N LYS A 18 11.29 10.02 -39.29
CA LYS A 18 11.84 9.18 -40.35
C LYS A 18 11.70 7.72 -39.93
N TRP A 19 10.63 7.06 -40.36
CA TRP A 19 10.44 5.64 -40.14
C TRP A 19 11.38 4.85 -41.04
N VAL A 20 12.33 4.12 -40.45
CA VAL A 20 13.13 3.12 -41.13
C VAL A 20 12.91 1.79 -40.42
N CYS A 21 12.27 0.84 -41.10
CA CYS A 21 12.28 -0.55 -40.68
C CYS A 21 13.71 -1.07 -40.87
N ASP A 22 14.44 -1.34 -39.78
CA ASP A 22 15.82 -1.85 -39.86
C ASP A 22 15.93 -3.22 -40.54
N SER A 23 14.84 -4.00 -40.55
CA SER A 23 14.80 -5.33 -41.17
C SER A 23 14.39 -5.30 -42.65
N CYS A 24 13.81 -4.19 -43.12
CA CYS A 24 13.17 -4.12 -44.40
C CYS A 24 13.32 -2.71 -44.96
N ARG A 25 14.35 -2.47 -45.78
CA ARG A 25 14.66 -1.18 -46.46
C ARG A 25 13.55 -0.67 -47.41
N ILE A 26 12.33 -1.18 -47.30
CA ILE A 26 11.16 -0.71 -48.01
C ILE A 26 10.64 0.50 -47.24
N ARG A 27 10.60 1.67 -47.89
CA ARG A 27 9.86 2.82 -47.37
C ARG A 27 8.38 2.53 -47.61
N PRO A 28 7.57 2.22 -46.58
CA PRO A 28 6.13 2.12 -46.78
C PRO A 28 5.64 3.45 -47.34
N SER A 29 4.68 3.40 -48.26
CA SER A 29 4.04 4.63 -48.72
C SER A 29 3.36 5.32 -47.53
N GLN A 30 3.15 6.62 -47.61
CA GLN A 30 2.44 7.36 -46.56
C GLN A 30 1.06 6.73 -46.27
N GLU A 31 0.41 6.15 -47.27
CA GLU A 31 -0.86 5.44 -47.13
C GLU A 31 -0.73 4.13 -46.33
N GLU A 32 0.31 3.33 -46.56
CA GLU A 32 0.56 2.09 -45.82
C GLU A 32 0.90 2.36 -44.35
N ALA A 33 1.72 3.39 -44.09
CA ALA A 33 2.02 3.83 -42.73
C ALA A 33 0.74 4.30 -42.00
N MET A 34 -0.14 5.03 -42.69
CA MET A 34 -1.43 5.43 -42.12
C MET A 34 -2.36 4.24 -41.84
N ARG A 35 -2.40 3.22 -42.71
CA ARG A 35 -3.19 2.00 -42.46
C ARG A 35 -2.71 1.26 -41.22
N HIS A 36 -1.40 1.11 -41.05
CA HIS A 36 -0.83 0.48 -39.85
C HIS A 36 -1.16 1.26 -38.57
N LEU A 37 -1.11 2.59 -38.60
CA LEU A 37 -1.50 3.41 -37.45
C LEU A 37 -2.97 3.23 -37.10
N ILE A 38 -3.86 3.18 -38.10
CA ILE A 38 -5.29 2.93 -37.88
C ILE A 38 -5.52 1.57 -37.21
N ASP A 39 -4.80 0.53 -37.64
CA ASP A 39 -4.95 -0.81 -37.06
C ASP A 39 -4.41 -0.89 -35.62
N ILE A 40 -3.31 -0.20 -35.31
CA ILE A 40 -2.80 -0.09 -33.93
C ILE A 40 -3.83 0.62 -33.03
N VAL A 41 -4.42 1.71 -33.50
CA VAL A 41 -5.47 2.43 -32.75
C VAL A 41 -6.71 1.56 -32.57
N ARG A 42 -7.16 0.83 -33.60
CA ARG A 42 -8.30 -0.08 -33.49
C ARG A 42 -8.03 -1.21 -32.50
N SER A 43 -6.84 -1.81 -32.54
CA SER A 43 -6.44 -2.89 -31.62
C SER A 43 -6.43 -2.42 -30.17
N THR A 44 -5.84 -1.25 -29.90
CA THR A 44 -5.77 -0.68 -28.54
C THR A 44 -7.15 -0.30 -28.00
N VAL A 45 -8.01 0.32 -28.82
CA VAL A 45 -9.39 0.65 -28.41
C VAL A 45 -10.21 -0.62 -28.11
N SER A 46 -10.08 -1.68 -28.92
CA SER A 46 -10.77 -2.95 -28.68
C SER A 46 -10.34 -3.64 -27.37
N GLY A 47 -9.06 -3.56 -27.02
CA GLY A 47 -8.56 -4.10 -25.74
C GLY A 47 -9.17 -3.40 -24.52
N VAL A 48 -9.26 -2.07 -24.57
CA VAL A 48 -9.80 -1.26 -23.46
C VAL A 48 -11.30 -1.49 -23.27
N THR A 49 -12.09 -1.56 -24.36
CA THR A 49 -13.54 -1.78 -24.26
C THR A 49 -13.86 -3.15 -23.66
N ASN A 50 -13.12 -4.20 -24.04
CA ASN A 50 -13.29 -5.53 -23.45
C ASN A 50 -12.99 -5.55 -21.95
N GLN A 51 -11.97 -4.80 -21.49
CA GLN A 51 -11.63 -4.71 -20.08
C GLN A 51 -12.73 -4.01 -19.27
N ILE A 52 -13.33 -2.94 -19.80
CA ILE A 52 -14.45 -2.21 -19.18
C ILE A 52 -15.68 -3.12 -19.05
N VAL A 53 -16.03 -3.86 -20.10
CA VAL A 53 -17.18 -4.80 -20.08
C VAL A 53 -16.96 -5.89 -19.02
N GLN A 54 -15.75 -6.46 -18.93
CA GLN A 54 -15.42 -7.44 -17.90
C GLN A 54 -15.55 -6.88 -16.47
N THR A 55 -15.12 -5.63 -16.25
CA THR A 55 -15.27 -4.99 -14.93
C THR A 55 -16.73 -4.74 -14.54
N ASN A 56 -17.58 -4.32 -15.48
CA ASN A 56 -19.00 -4.07 -15.22
C ASN A 56 -19.77 -5.35 -14.89
N ASN A 57 -19.52 -6.45 -15.60
CA ASN A 57 -20.14 -7.76 -15.30
C ASN A 57 -19.77 -8.25 -13.89
N LYS A 58 -18.53 -8.01 -13.44
CA LYS A 58 -18.07 -8.39 -12.10
C LYS A 58 -18.71 -7.56 -10.98
N ILE A 59 -19.04 -6.30 -11.26
CA ILE A 59 -19.77 -5.42 -10.34
C ILE A 59 -21.23 -5.90 -10.20
N GLN A 60 -21.90 -6.23 -11.32
CA GLN A 60 -23.28 -6.75 -11.28
C GLN A 60 -23.39 -8.09 -10.54
N GLN A 61 -22.42 -9.00 -10.66
CA GLN A 61 -22.46 -10.26 -9.90
C GLN A 61 -22.29 -10.08 -8.39
N ARG A 62 -21.70 -8.96 -7.94
CA ARG A 62 -21.52 -8.68 -6.51
C ARG A 62 -22.77 -8.13 -5.84
N THR A 63 -23.62 -7.40 -6.55
CA THR A 63 -24.85 -6.81 -5.99
C THR A 63 -25.90 -7.87 -5.66
N HIS A 64 -25.90 -9.03 -6.31
CA HIS A 64 -26.88 -10.10 -6.07
C HIS A 64 -26.55 -11.06 -4.92
N ARG A 65 -25.39 -10.96 -4.25
CA ARG A 65 -24.95 -11.94 -3.22
C ARG A 65 -25.04 -11.46 -1.76
N CYS A 66 -25.65 -10.32 -1.49
CA CYS A 66 -25.76 -9.75 -0.14
C CYS A 66 -27.21 -9.66 0.35
N HIS A 67 -27.96 -10.76 0.31
CA HIS A 67 -29.15 -10.93 1.17
C HIS A 67 -28.70 -11.54 2.50
N HIS A 68 -28.04 -10.74 3.33
CA HIS A 68 -27.74 -11.11 4.71
C HIS A 68 -29.03 -11.08 5.53
N LYS A 69 -29.32 -12.22 6.16
CA LYS A 69 -30.39 -12.40 7.16
C LYS A 69 -30.43 -11.23 8.15
N PRO A 70 -31.62 -10.66 8.45
CA PRO A 70 -31.76 -9.61 9.44
C PRO A 70 -31.27 -10.12 10.80
N ARG A 71 -30.23 -9.48 11.32
CA ARG A 71 -29.69 -9.70 12.66
C ARG A 71 -30.73 -9.15 13.64
N LYS A 72 -31.46 -10.04 14.33
CA LYS A 72 -32.39 -9.70 15.41
C LYS A 72 -31.64 -8.86 16.46
N ARG A 73 -31.91 -7.56 16.47
CA ARG A 73 -31.48 -6.66 17.56
C ARG A 73 -32.37 -6.98 18.77
N LYS A 74 -31.75 -7.34 19.89
CA LYS A 74 -32.44 -7.35 21.18
C LYS A 74 -32.78 -5.90 21.53
N PRO A 75 -33.99 -5.61 22.03
CA PRO A 75 -34.33 -4.28 22.53
C PRO A 75 -33.50 -3.98 23.79
N ASP A 76 -32.90 -2.79 23.81
CA ASP A 76 -32.29 -2.19 25.00
C ASP A 76 -33.42 -1.83 25.97
N GLU A 77 -33.39 -2.44 27.15
CA GLU A 77 -34.24 -2.11 28.28
C GLU A 77 -33.62 -0.90 28.99
N LEU A 78 -34.24 0.25 28.80
CA LEU A 78 -33.89 1.51 29.46
C LEU A 78 -34.30 1.41 30.93
N GLN A 79 -33.33 1.25 31.84
CA GLN A 79 -33.57 1.39 33.27
C GLN A 79 -33.06 2.75 33.75
N ASP A 80 -34.00 3.69 33.86
CA ASP A 80 -33.92 4.81 34.79
C ASP A 80 -33.89 4.27 36.22
N LYS A 81 -32.89 4.68 37.03
CA LYS A 81 -33.06 5.06 38.45
C LYS A 81 -31.76 5.59 39.10
N LYS A 82 -31.90 6.84 39.53
CA LYS A 82 -31.16 7.65 40.53
C LYS A 82 -31.34 7.05 41.97
N PRO A 83 -30.87 7.68 43.08
CA PRO A 83 -29.54 8.03 43.60
C PRO A 83 -29.08 7.17 44.83
N GLU A 84 -27.84 7.41 45.28
CA GLU A 84 -27.25 7.34 46.65
C GLU A 84 -27.85 6.37 47.70
N THR A 85 -26.99 5.54 48.32
CA THR A 85 -26.74 5.49 49.80
C THR A 85 -25.84 4.30 50.19
N SER A 86 -24.97 4.60 51.15
CA SER A 86 -24.02 3.84 51.97
C SER A 86 -24.22 2.35 52.24
N GLN A 87 -23.06 1.68 52.34
CA GLN A 87 -22.68 0.57 53.25
C GLN A 87 -23.64 -0.61 53.45
N SER A 88 -23.23 -1.82 53.00
CA SER A 88 -23.39 -3.04 53.78
C SER A 88 -22.49 -4.18 53.27
N LEU A 89 -21.80 -4.82 54.20
CA LEU A 89 -21.19 -6.14 54.10
C LEU A 89 -22.28 -7.20 53.83
N ASN A 90 -22.04 -8.15 52.92
CA ASN A 90 -22.03 -9.60 53.19
C ASN A 90 -22.21 -10.47 51.94
N GLN A 91 -21.29 -11.44 51.84
CA GLN A 91 -21.50 -12.87 51.56
C GLN A 91 -22.00 -13.32 50.17
N ARG A 92 -21.05 -13.97 49.48
CA ARG A 92 -21.14 -15.30 48.83
C ARG A 92 -22.33 -15.56 47.90
N ASN A 93 -22.02 -15.63 46.61
CA ASN A 93 -22.54 -16.67 45.73
C ASN A 93 -21.46 -17.08 44.71
N ASP A 94 -20.75 -18.14 45.07
CA ASP A 94 -19.86 -18.90 44.19
C ASP A 94 -20.71 -19.81 43.28
N GLU A 95 -21.20 -19.28 42.15
CA GLU A 95 -21.81 -20.12 41.11
C GLU A 95 -21.06 -19.97 39.77
N LYS A 96 -20.01 -20.79 39.68
CA LYS A 96 -19.53 -21.51 38.49
C LYS A 96 -20.03 -20.99 37.12
N GLU A 97 -19.53 -19.83 36.72
CA GLU A 97 -19.51 -19.46 35.31
C GLU A 97 -18.48 -20.32 34.60
N LYS A 98 -18.95 -21.37 33.91
CA LYS A 98 -18.12 -22.24 33.07
C LYS A 98 -17.59 -21.41 31.90
N ASP A 99 -16.39 -20.88 32.08
CA ASP A 99 -15.58 -20.18 31.08
C ASP A 99 -15.38 -21.11 29.86
N ILE A 100 -16.23 -20.93 28.84
CA ILE A 100 -16.10 -21.59 27.53
C ILE A 100 -14.94 -20.91 26.81
N ARG A 101 -13.72 -21.10 27.32
CA ARG A 101 -12.47 -20.76 26.61
C ARG A 101 -12.35 -21.68 25.41
N THR A 102 -12.86 -21.20 24.29
CA THR A 102 -12.69 -21.82 22.98
C THR A 102 -11.19 -21.98 22.75
N LYS A 103 -10.70 -23.23 22.74
CA LYS A 103 -9.29 -23.55 22.50
C LYS A 103 -8.93 -23.16 21.07
N VAL A 104 -8.50 -21.92 20.87
CA VAL A 104 -7.95 -21.47 19.58
C VAL A 104 -6.61 -22.20 19.41
N ALA A 105 -6.58 -23.16 18.48
CA ALA A 105 -5.36 -23.88 18.13
C ALA A 105 -4.29 -22.87 17.70
N LYS A 106 -3.24 -22.71 18.52
CA LYS A 106 -2.09 -21.88 18.19
C LYS A 106 -1.40 -22.53 16.99
N LYS A 107 -1.47 -21.87 15.82
CA LYS A 107 -0.64 -22.26 14.68
C LYS A 107 0.83 -22.19 15.12
N SER A 108 1.58 -23.27 14.94
CA SER A 108 3.02 -23.25 15.12
C SER A 108 3.60 -22.21 14.17
N LYS A 109 4.38 -21.27 14.71
CA LYS A 109 5.13 -20.34 13.87
C LYS A 109 6.23 -21.17 13.20
N GLN A 110 6.37 -21.06 11.88
CA GLN A 110 7.51 -21.65 11.19
C GLN A 110 8.78 -20.95 11.68
N ASP A 111 9.83 -21.72 11.97
CA ASP A 111 11.11 -21.18 12.37
C ASP A 111 11.78 -20.48 11.18
N VAL A 112 12.04 -19.19 11.34
CA VAL A 112 12.74 -18.38 10.33
C VAL A 112 14.22 -18.41 10.65
N ILE A 113 15.02 -19.09 9.82
CA ILE A 113 16.47 -19.14 9.95
C ILE A 113 17.07 -17.84 9.40
N THR A 114 17.89 -17.17 10.21
CA THR A 114 18.61 -15.94 9.83
C THR A 114 20.09 -16.26 9.63
N GLY A 115 20.65 -15.96 8.45
CA GLY A 115 22.07 -16.14 8.17
C GLY A 115 22.94 -15.15 8.94
N THR A 116 24.03 -15.63 9.54
CA THR A 116 24.99 -14.83 10.33
C THR A 116 26.38 -14.73 9.70
N ALA A 117 26.57 -15.32 8.51
CA ALA A 117 27.84 -15.32 7.81
C ALA A 117 28.24 -13.88 7.42
N ARG A 118 29.51 -13.53 7.70
CA ARG A 118 30.13 -12.30 7.17
C ARG A 118 30.56 -12.61 5.75
N VAL A 119 29.97 -11.91 4.78
CA VAL A 119 30.33 -12.03 3.36
C VAL A 119 31.12 -10.78 3.00
N ASP A 120 32.30 -10.99 2.42
CA ASP A 120 33.15 -9.90 1.95
C ASP A 120 32.49 -9.18 0.78
N GLU A 121 32.88 -7.93 0.61
CA GLU A 121 32.21 -7.00 -0.29
C GLU A 121 32.25 -7.41 -1.77
N ALA A 122 33.19 -8.28 -2.14
CA ALA A 122 33.59 -8.60 -3.51
C ALA A 122 32.64 -9.55 -4.26
N ASP A 123 31.90 -10.41 -3.56
CA ASP A 123 31.17 -11.53 -4.21
C ASP A 123 29.79 -11.16 -4.77
N GLY A 124 29.37 -9.89 -4.66
CA GLY A 124 28.11 -9.38 -5.24
C GLY A 124 26.82 -9.95 -4.61
N PHE A 125 26.91 -10.96 -3.75
CA PHE A 125 25.78 -11.56 -3.04
C PHE A 125 25.71 -11.03 -1.61
N ARG A 126 24.80 -10.06 -1.37
CA ARG A 126 24.57 -9.51 -0.03
C ARG A 126 23.11 -9.58 0.36
N GLY A 127 22.87 -9.88 1.63
CA GLY A 127 21.55 -9.72 2.22
C GLY A 127 21.11 -8.26 2.18
N ALA A 128 19.84 -8.02 1.90
CA ALA A 128 19.28 -6.68 1.97
C ALA A 128 19.40 -6.14 3.41
N ARG A 129 19.80 -4.87 3.56
CA ARG A 129 19.81 -4.21 4.86
C ARG A 129 18.39 -4.19 5.44
N LYS A 130 18.29 -4.36 6.76
CA LYS A 130 17.00 -4.33 7.44
C LYS A 130 16.42 -2.92 7.39
N MET A 131 15.32 -2.77 6.67
CA MET A 131 14.60 -1.50 6.57
C MET A 131 13.46 -1.45 7.58
N GLY A 132 13.30 -0.31 8.23
CA GLY A 132 12.13 0.06 9.01
C GLY A 132 11.23 1.01 8.23
N TRP A 133 9.94 1.00 8.59
CA TRP A 133 8.94 1.82 7.92
C TRP A 133 8.16 2.64 8.94
N LEU A 134 8.08 3.94 8.70
CA LEU A 134 7.32 4.91 9.47
C LEU A 134 6.15 5.44 8.64
N PHE A 135 5.03 5.65 9.31
CA PHE A 135 3.87 6.38 8.82
C PHE A 135 3.99 7.82 9.33
N VAL A 136 3.96 8.78 8.41
CA VAL A 136 3.97 10.21 8.70
C VAL A 136 2.64 10.79 8.24
N GLY A 137 1.75 11.04 9.18
CA GLY A 137 0.41 11.58 8.95
C GLY A 137 0.31 13.08 9.24
N ARG A 138 -0.85 13.66 8.88
CA ARG A 138 -1.20 15.07 9.11
C ARG A 138 -0.28 16.10 8.42
N ALA A 139 0.47 15.68 7.41
CA ALA A 139 1.23 16.61 6.60
C ALA A 139 0.29 17.54 5.81
N THR A 140 0.71 18.78 5.61
CA THR A 140 -0.07 19.76 4.83
C THR A 140 -0.20 19.32 3.37
N SER A 141 -1.24 19.80 2.68
CA SER A 141 -1.46 19.50 1.25
C SER A 141 -0.32 19.99 0.35
N THR A 142 0.44 20.99 0.79
CA THR A 142 1.59 21.58 0.09
C THR A 142 2.91 20.83 0.30
N THR A 143 2.89 19.82 1.17
CA THR A 143 4.05 18.94 1.40
C THR A 143 4.14 17.91 0.27
N THR A 144 5.33 17.79 -0.32
CA THR A 144 5.66 16.82 -1.38
C THR A 144 6.65 15.80 -0.84
N GLU A 145 6.81 14.67 -1.53
CA GLU A 145 7.79 13.64 -1.18
C GLU A 145 9.22 14.21 -1.08
N ASP A 146 9.59 15.09 -2.01
CA ASP A 146 10.91 15.75 -2.02
C ASP A 146 11.15 16.59 -0.77
N LYS A 147 10.13 17.31 -0.28
CA LYS A 147 10.27 18.13 0.94
C LYS A 147 10.53 17.25 2.16
N VAL A 148 9.82 16.13 2.27
CA VAL A 148 10.02 15.15 3.35
C VAL A 148 11.40 14.51 3.23
N SER A 149 11.79 14.10 2.02
CA SER A 149 13.11 13.51 1.75
C SER A 149 14.25 14.48 2.09
N ASN A 150 14.13 15.75 1.68
CA ASN A 150 15.12 16.78 1.97
C ASN A 150 15.24 17.07 3.47
N TYR A 151 14.11 17.13 4.20
CA TYR A 151 14.12 17.28 5.65
C TYR A 151 14.88 16.14 6.33
N LEU A 152 14.62 14.89 5.93
CA LEU A 152 15.29 13.72 6.49
C LEU A 152 16.79 13.69 6.17
N LYS A 153 17.17 14.10 4.96
CA LYS A 153 18.58 14.24 4.56
C LYS A 153 19.32 15.34 5.30
N GLN A 154 18.64 16.40 5.75
CA GLN A 154 19.26 17.42 6.60
C GLN A 154 19.60 16.88 7.99
N LEU A 155 18.76 15.99 8.54
CA LEU A 155 19.01 15.34 9.82
C LEU A 155 20.08 14.25 9.71
N HIS A 156 20.06 13.46 8.63
CA HIS A 156 21.02 12.38 8.40
C HIS A 156 21.51 12.39 6.94
N PRO A 157 22.58 13.14 6.64
CA PRO A 157 23.06 13.32 5.27
C PRO A 157 23.56 12.05 4.58
N ASP A 158 24.12 11.12 5.36
CA ASP A 158 24.73 9.89 4.85
C ASP A 158 23.71 8.75 4.63
N GLU A 159 22.42 9.03 4.89
CA GLU A 159 21.38 8.02 4.88
C GLU A 159 20.53 8.05 3.61
N HIS A 160 20.16 6.87 3.16
CA HIS A 160 19.22 6.70 2.07
C HIS A 160 17.80 6.51 2.59
N PHE A 161 16.93 7.46 2.25
CA PHE A 161 15.51 7.43 2.60
C PHE A 161 14.65 7.08 1.38
N THR A 162 13.62 6.26 1.60
CA THR A 162 12.55 6.03 0.62
C THR A 162 11.30 6.71 1.11
N VAL A 163 10.73 7.63 0.35
CA VAL A 163 9.49 8.34 0.71
C VAL A 163 8.44 8.02 -0.35
N GLU A 164 7.25 7.61 0.09
CA GLU A 164 6.12 7.29 -0.78
C GLU A 164 4.88 8.00 -0.23
N GLU A 165 4.24 8.85 -1.01
CA GLU A 165 2.96 9.47 -0.67
C GLU A 165 1.87 8.39 -0.67
N LEU A 166 1.17 8.25 0.45
CA LEU A 166 0.10 7.26 0.58
C LEU A 166 -1.18 7.82 -0.06
N PRO A 167 -1.90 7.00 -0.86
CA PRO A 167 -3.14 7.43 -1.47
C PRO A 167 -4.15 7.81 -0.39
N LYS A 168 -4.81 8.95 -0.58
CA LYS A 168 -5.87 9.40 0.33
C LYS A 168 -6.96 8.33 0.37
N HIS A 169 -7.31 7.91 1.59
CA HIS A 169 -8.46 7.03 1.77
C HIS A 169 -9.72 7.78 1.32
N ILE A 170 -10.50 7.21 0.40
CA ILE A 170 -11.66 7.84 -0.26
C ILE A 170 -12.65 8.47 0.75
N ASN A 171 -12.77 7.89 1.94
CA ASN A 171 -13.71 8.37 2.95
C ASN A 171 -13.19 9.55 3.79
N ASN A 172 -11.93 9.95 3.63
CA ASN A 172 -11.33 10.98 4.46
C ASN A 172 -11.41 12.34 3.76
N LYS A 173 -12.35 13.20 4.20
CA LYS A 173 -12.49 14.58 3.71
C LYS A 173 -11.31 15.49 4.07
N SER A 174 -10.35 14.98 4.83
CA SER A 174 -9.15 15.70 5.22
C SER A 174 -8.29 16.08 4.01
N GLN A 175 -7.89 17.34 3.94
CA GLN A 175 -6.95 17.82 2.93
C GLN A 175 -5.51 17.35 3.20
N ASN A 176 -5.24 16.79 4.38
CA ASN A 176 -3.92 16.38 4.79
C ASN A 176 -3.40 15.20 3.97
N LYS A 177 -2.10 15.19 3.76
CA LYS A 177 -1.36 14.10 3.13
C LYS A 177 -0.79 13.16 4.17
N SER A 178 -0.37 11.99 3.73
CA SER A 178 0.33 11.03 4.56
C SER A 178 1.41 10.36 3.74
N PHE A 179 2.52 10.04 4.37
CA PHE A 179 3.69 9.48 3.73
C PHE A 179 4.11 8.20 4.45
N LYS A 180 4.64 7.27 3.67
CA LYS A 180 5.33 6.08 4.13
C LYS A 180 6.82 6.32 3.92
N VAL A 181 7.58 6.32 5.01
CA VAL A 181 9.01 6.61 5.02
C VAL A 181 9.76 5.32 5.37
N GLY A 182 10.61 4.88 4.47
CA GLY A 182 11.56 3.77 4.63
C GLY A 182 12.93 4.29 5.01
N LEU A 183 13.50 3.75 6.09
CA LEU A 183 14.83 4.08 6.62
C LEU A 183 15.50 2.83 7.20
N ARG A 184 16.77 2.92 7.58
CA ARG A 184 17.46 1.81 8.26
C ARG A 184 16.81 1.53 9.62
N PHE A 185 16.78 0.26 10.01
CA PHE A 185 16.08 -0.19 11.21
C PHE A 185 16.59 0.48 12.50
N GLU A 186 17.88 0.76 12.58
CA GLU A 186 18.54 1.38 13.74
C GLU A 186 18.05 2.81 13.97
N LEU A 187 17.76 3.54 12.88
CA LEU A 187 17.27 4.92 12.94
C LEU A 187 15.78 5.02 13.28
N VAL A 188 15.04 3.90 13.26
CA VAL A 188 13.59 3.91 13.53
C VAL A 188 13.31 4.38 14.95
N GLU A 189 14.07 3.92 15.93
CA GLU A 189 13.85 4.25 17.34
C GLU A 189 14.19 5.72 17.62
N GLU A 190 15.24 6.23 16.99
CA GLU A 190 15.61 7.64 17.04
C GLU A 190 14.53 8.52 16.40
N MET A 191 14.09 8.16 15.19
CA MET A 191 13.03 8.86 14.46
C MET A 191 11.63 8.63 15.05
N MET A 192 11.47 7.83 16.11
CA MET A 192 10.19 7.74 16.83
C MET A 192 10.07 8.80 17.94
N LYS A 193 11.15 9.54 18.23
CA LYS A 193 11.12 10.66 19.17
C LYS A 193 10.38 11.85 18.56
N PRO A 194 9.50 12.53 19.32
CA PRO A 194 8.72 13.66 18.80
C PRO A 194 9.61 14.85 18.39
N GLU A 195 10.76 15.02 19.04
CA GLU A 195 11.72 16.10 18.77
C GLU A 195 12.34 16.03 17.37
N SER A 196 12.37 14.85 16.74
CA SER A 196 12.92 14.64 15.40
C SER A 196 11.97 15.12 14.28
N TRP A 197 10.77 15.60 14.62
CA TRP A 197 9.73 15.95 13.65
C TRP A 197 9.19 17.36 13.86
N PRO A 198 8.79 18.05 12.77
CA PRO A 198 8.04 19.29 12.87
C PRO A 198 6.74 19.11 13.65
N GLU A 199 6.29 20.19 14.27
CA GLU A 199 5.05 20.23 15.03
C GLU A 199 3.84 19.76 14.20
N ASN A 200 2.85 19.18 14.89
CA ASN A 200 1.56 18.74 14.34
C ASN A 200 1.60 17.55 13.36
N LEU A 201 2.76 16.92 13.13
CA LEU A 201 2.83 15.64 12.43
C LEU A 201 2.44 14.48 13.34
N THR A 202 1.93 13.40 12.75
CA THR A 202 1.65 12.15 13.46
C THR A 202 2.60 11.07 12.99
N ILE A 203 3.43 10.56 13.89
CA ILE A 203 4.44 9.55 13.57
C ILE A 203 4.04 8.23 14.20
N GLN A 204 4.01 7.18 13.39
CA GLN A 204 3.71 5.83 13.86
C GLN A 204 4.56 4.82 13.12
N ARG A 205 4.81 3.66 13.73
CA ARG A 205 5.43 2.55 13.02
C ARG A 205 4.46 2.02 11.96
N PHE A 206 4.90 1.97 10.71
CA PHE A 206 4.06 1.49 9.61
C PHE A 206 3.83 -0.01 9.75
N LYS A 207 2.57 -0.42 9.91
CA LYS A 207 2.18 -1.82 9.95
C LYS A 207 1.76 -2.25 8.56
N PHE A 208 2.48 -3.21 8.00
CA PHE A 208 2.01 -3.88 6.79
C PHE A 208 0.75 -4.63 7.14
N PHE A 209 -0.37 -4.20 6.58
CA PHE A 209 -1.59 -5.00 6.62
C PHE A 209 -1.27 -6.29 5.89
N SER A 210 -1.03 -7.37 6.65
CA SER A 210 -0.98 -8.70 6.08
C SER A 210 -2.31 -8.85 5.35
N LYS A 211 -2.27 -8.97 4.03
CA LYS A 211 -3.44 -9.43 3.27
C LYS A 211 -3.73 -10.79 3.87
N THR A 212 -4.69 -10.88 4.80
CA THR A 212 -5.18 -12.18 5.25
C THR A 212 -5.50 -12.93 3.97
N PRO A 213 -4.89 -14.09 3.73
CA PRO A 213 -5.20 -14.85 2.54
C PRO A 213 -6.70 -15.08 2.58
N THR A 214 -7.44 -14.38 1.73
CA THR A 214 -8.84 -14.70 1.47
C THR A 214 -8.79 -16.10 0.91
N ASN A 215 -9.06 -17.10 1.75
CA ASN A 215 -9.41 -18.44 1.31
C ASN A 215 -10.52 -18.25 0.28
N ARG A 216 -10.15 -18.35 -0.98
CA ARG A 216 -11.04 -18.31 -2.14
C ARG A 216 -11.18 -19.71 -2.67
#